data_AF-A0A3A0CCK9-F1
#
_entry.id   AF-A0A3A0CCK9-F1
#
_cell.length_a   1.000
_cell.length_b   1.000
_cell.length_c   1.000
_cell.angle_alpha   90.00
_cell.angle_beta   90.00
_cell.angle_gamma   90.00
#
_symmetry.space_group_name_H-M   'P 1'
#
loop_
_entity.id
_entity.type
_entity.pdbx_description
1 polymer ?
#
loop_
_entity_poly.entity_id
_entity_poly.type
_entity_poly.pdbx_seq_one_letter_code
_entity_poly.pdbx_strand_id
1 'polypeptide(L)'
;MKLRTTFLSAKAVRTLTPTRRDTKPTPGLSLRFSTALRLCARFFLSNSSAVTYWAILFAFNVATVAQTDPPQNKLPESAAGRRVAAYIESFNSGNETTVREFQNKNFVSAILQRRSEAERLQMYRQIHGNLGRLTLRRVLQARQDAISILVTAANGESLRCDFAFETAAPHKITGISIDQAEAGDESVSDSPAPKSELELVNAVSAHLDELVQADEFSGVVLLAKNGKPVFQRAYGFASQAYQTFNRVDTKFNLGSINKIFTKIAICQLAEQGKLSFDDPIGKHLPDYPNQQAAEKVTILHLLNMSSG
;
A
#
# COMPACT_ATOMS: atom_id res chain seq x y z
N MET A 1 -4.48 11.55 1.21
CA MET A 1 -4.65 10.26 1.93
C MET A 1 -6.08 9.80 1.69
N LYS A 2 -6.33 9.08 0.59
CA LYS A 2 -7.61 8.40 0.41
C LYS A 2 -7.49 6.99 0.95
N LEU A 3 -8.33 6.71 1.93
CA LEU A 3 -8.66 5.36 2.34
C LEU A 3 -9.23 4.61 1.13
N ARG A 4 -8.74 3.40 0.89
CA ARG A 4 -9.47 2.45 0.06
C ARG A 4 -10.70 2.01 0.84
N THR A 5 -11.84 2.63 0.56
CA THR A 5 -13.14 2.16 1.01
C THR A 5 -13.60 1.07 0.05
N THR A 6 -13.46 -0.19 0.44
CA THR A 6 -14.10 -1.30 -0.28
C THR A 6 -15.55 -1.37 0.20
N PHE A 7 -16.49 -0.87 -0.60
CA PHE A 7 -17.91 -1.13 -0.42
C PHE A 7 -18.24 -2.54 -0.95
N LEU A 8 -18.81 -3.39 -0.09
CA LEU A 8 -19.50 -4.60 -0.52
C LEU A 8 -21.00 -4.43 -0.21
N SER A 9 -21.79 -4.25 -1.27
CA SER A 9 -23.24 -4.45 -1.24
C SER A 9 -23.53 -5.96 -1.32
N ALA A 10 -24.19 -6.51 -0.29
CA ALA A 10 -24.63 -7.90 -0.29
C ALA A 10 -26.10 -7.98 -0.76
N LYS A 11 -26.30 -8.49 -1.98
CA LYS A 11 -27.63 -8.85 -2.50
C LYS A 11 -28.08 -10.18 -1.87
N ALA A 12 -29.37 -10.24 -1.54
CA ALA A 12 -30.04 -11.29 -0.77
C ALA A 12 -29.72 -12.73 -1.22
N VAL A 13 -29.47 -13.62 -0.24
CA VAL A 13 -29.53 -15.07 -0.40
C VAL A 13 -30.49 -15.66 0.64
N ARG A 14 -31.34 -16.55 0.13
CA ARG A 14 -32.49 -17.21 0.77
C ARG A 14 -32.09 -18.12 1.93
N THR A 15 -32.98 -18.15 2.92
CA THR A 15 -33.06 -18.93 4.16
C THR A 15 -32.52 -20.37 4.15
N LEU A 16 -31.72 -20.70 5.17
CA LEU A 16 -31.73 -22.01 5.84
C LEU A 16 -31.60 -21.83 7.37
N THR A 17 -32.51 -22.45 8.10
CA THR A 17 -32.72 -22.39 9.57
C THR A 17 -31.58 -23.10 10.33
N PRO A 18 -31.07 -22.56 11.47
CA PRO A 18 -30.06 -23.27 12.24
C PRO A 18 -30.68 -24.08 13.40
N THR A 19 -30.40 -25.39 13.44
CA THR A 19 -30.56 -26.22 14.64
C THR A 19 -29.40 -26.01 15.61
N ARG A 20 -29.75 -25.63 16.84
CA ARG A 20 -28.88 -25.38 17.99
C ARG A 20 -28.17 -26.67 18.45
N ARG A 21 -26.84 -26.61 18.67
CA ARG A 21 -26.10 -27.62 19.44
C ARG A 21 -25.26 -26.93 20.51
N ASP A 22 -25.55 -27.27 21.76
CA ASP A 22 -24.81 -26.86 22.95
C ASP A 22 -23.43 -27.54 23.01
N THR A 23 -22.37 -26.79 23.29
CA THR A 23 -21.12 -27.33 23.82
C THR A 23 -20.54 -26.39 24.90
N LYS A 24 -20.10 -26.99 26.02
CA LYS A 24 -19.53 -26.36 27.22
C LYS A 24 -18.12 -25.80 26.97
N PRO A 25 -17.63 -24.84 27.81
CA PRO A 25 -16.36 -24.16 27.58
C PRO A 25 -15.16 -24.91 28.18
N THR A 26 -14.00 -24.81 27.52
CA THR A 26 -12.68 -25.22 28.03
C THR A 26 -11.74 -23.99 28.08
N PRO A 27 -10.79 -23.91 29.03
CA PRO A 27 -10.19 -22.64 29.44
C PRO A 27 -8.90 -22.26 28.68
N GLY A 28 -8.81 -20.97 28.36
CA GLY A 28 -7.65 -20.07 28.37
C GLY A 28 -6.27 -20.55 27.92
N LEU A 29 -5.87 -20.16 26.70
CA LEU A 29 -4.47 -20.09 26.27
C LEU A 29 -4.07 -18.60 26.12
N SER A 30 -3.37 -18.04 27.11
CA SER A 30 -2.83 -16.68 27.04
C SER A 30 -1.54 -16.67 26.18
N LEU A 31 -1.65 -16.31 24.90
CA LEU A 31 -0.48 -16.16 24.03
C LEU A 31 0.02 -14.70 24.06
N ARG A 32 1.23 -14.50 24.59
CA ARG A 32 1.89 -13.19 24.66
C ARG A 32 2.30 -12.73 23.24
N PHE A 33 1.52 -11.83 22.68
CA PHE A 33 1.71 -11.17 21.37
C PHE A 33 3.04 -10.41 21.20
N SER A 34 3.82 -10.18 22.26
CA SER A 34 4.96 -9.27 22.24
C SER A 34 6.24 -9.84 21.62
N THR A 35 6.36 -11.16 21.49
CA THR A 35 7.59 -11.79 20.97
C THR A 35 7.62 -11.84 19.44
N ALA A 36 6.48 -12.10 18.79
CA ALA A 36 6.39 -12.18 17.32
C ALA A 36 6.67 -10.84 16.63
N LEU A 37 6.32 -9.71 17.27
CA LEU A 37 6.62 -8.37 16.74
C LEU A 37 8.11 -8.02 16.78
N ARG A 38 8.88 -8.61 17.70
CA ARG A 38 10.32 -8.31 17.88
C ARG A 38 11.20 -9.02 16.83
N LEU A 39 10.73 -10.11 16.22
CA LEU A 39 11.49 -10.77 15.15
C LEU A 39 11.32 -10.10 13.77
N CYS A 40 10.16 -9.49 13.49
CA CYS A 40 9.97 -8.69 12.26
C CYS A 40 10.95 -7.51 12.17
N ALA A 41 11.37 -6.93 13.30
CA ALA A 41 12.34 -5.84 13.33
C ALA A 41 13.80 -6.31 13.22
N ARG A 42 14.11 -7.56 13.58
CA ARG A 42 15.49 -8.06 13.67
C ARG A 42 16.09 -8.55 12.36
N PHE A 43 15.28 -8.86 11.35
CA PHE A 43 15.78 -9.19 10.01
C PHE A 43 16.17 -7.96 9.17
N PHE A 44 15.93 -6.75 9.68
CA PHE A 44 16.25 -5.50 8.98
C PHE A 44 17.55 -4.81 9.43
N LEU A 45 18.26 -5.33 10.44
CA LEU A 45 19.46 -4.72 10.99
C LEU A 45 20.45 -5.80 11.49
N SER A 46 21.29 -6.36 10.62
CA SER A 46 22.53 -7.04 11.05
C SER A 46 23.65 -6.96 10.00
N ASN A 47 24.47 -5.91 10.12
CA ASN A 47 25.92 -5.81 9.85
C ASN A 47 26.20 -4.29 9.85
N SER A 48 26.87 -3.67 10.83
CA SER A 48 28.22 -4.02 11.29
C SER A 48 28.46 -3.61 12.74
N SER A 49 29.36 -4.36 13.36
CA SER A 49 29.95 -4.27 14.69
C SER A 49 30.60 -2.93 15.07
N ALA A 50 30.37 -2.45 16.30
CA ALA A 50 31.40 -2.33 17.36
C ALA A 50 30.84 -1.67 18.64
N VAL A 51 31.22 -2.26 19.76
CA VAL A 51 31.02 -1.93 21.19
C VAL A 51 32.00 -0.76 21.52
N THR A 52 31.75 0.32 22.31
CA THR A 52 31.50 0.42 23.77
C THR A 52 31.44 1.89 24.26
N TYR A 53 30.75 2.12 25.39
CA TYR A 53 30.85 3.19 26.44
C TYR A 53 30.35 4.66 26.25
N TRP A 54 29.25 4.94 26.99
CA TRP A 54 28.91 6.10 27.85
C TRP A 54 29.47 7.52 27.58
N ALA A 55 28.57 8.47 27.33
CA ALA A 55 28.46 9.73 28.10
C ALA A 55 27.19 10.51 27.71
N ILE A 56 26.49 11.01 28.73
CA ILE A 56 25.35 11.93 28.66
C ILE A 56 25.79 13.24 28.00
N LEU A 57 25.08 13.73 26.99
CA LEU A 57 24.95 15.16 26.70
C LEU A 57 23.66 15.42 25.91
N PHE A 58 22.80 16.25 26.50
CA PHE A 58 21.61 16.85 25.89
C PHE A 58 21.99 17.53 24.57
N ALA A 59 21.40 17.09 23.47
CA ALA A 59 21.37 17.86 22.23
C ALA A 59 19.94 17.84 21.67
N PHE A 60 19.31 19.01 21.72
CA PHE A 60 18.10 19.34 20.98
C PHE A 60 18.25 18.90 19.52
N ASN A 61 17.54 17.85 19.12
CA ASN A 61 17.27 17.61 17.71
C ASN A 61 15.97 18.34 17.38
N VAL A 62 16.12 19.59 16.95
CA VAL A 62 15.13 20.18 16.05
C VAL A 62 15.19 19.32 14.80
N ALA A 63 14.21 18.42 14.63
CA ALA A 63 13.99 17.76 13.36
C ALA A 63 13.76 18.88 12.34
N THR A 64 14.72 19.07 11.44
CA THR A 64 14.57 19.95 10.29
C THR A 64 13.34 19.48 9.55
N VAL A 65 12.25 20.24 9.64
CA VAL A 65 11.08 20.05 8.79
C VAL A 65 11.61 20.14 7.36
N ALA A 66 11.55 19.04 6.63
CA ALA A 66 11.88 19.04 5.21
C ALA A 66 10.97 20.06 4.53
N GLN A 67 11.54 21.20 4.13
CA GLN A 67 10.85 22.23 3.38
C GLN A 67 10.35 21.59 2.08
N THR A 68 9.03 21.56 1.93
CA THR A 68 8.40 21.29 0.64
C THR A 68 8.47 22.57 -0.16
N ASP A 69 9.09 22.53 -1.34
CA ASP A 69 9.00 23.65 -2.28
C ASP A 69 7.53 23.86 -2.69
N PRO A 70 7.07 25.11 -2.87
CA PRO A 70 5.71 25.39 -3.31
C PRO A 70 5.44 24.76 -4.68
N PRO A 71 4.16 24.54 -5.05
CA PRO A 71 3.79 24.01 -6.36
C PRO A 71 4.39 24.86 -7.48
N GLN A 72 5.17 24.24 -8.37
CA GLN A 72 5.84 24.93 -9.47
C GLN A 72 5.46 24.27 -10.81
N ASN A 73 5.43 25.08 -11.87
CA ASN A 73 5.22 24.60 -13.24
C ASN A 73 6.51 24.04 -13.87
N LYS A 74 7.58 23.90 -13.09
CA LYS A 74 8.89 23.40 -13.52
C LYS A 74 9.39 22.36 -12.52
N LEU A 75 10.05 21.31 -13.04
CA LEU A 75 10.72 20.30 -12.21
C LEU A 75 11.91 20.91 -11.46
N PRO A 76 12.20 20.43 -10.23
CA PRO A 76 13.36 20.89 -9.49
C PRO A 76 14.67 20.49 -10.19
N GLU A 77 15.73 21.29 -10.02
CA GLU A 77 17.05 21.01 -10.64
C GLU A 77 17.85 19.91 -9.91
N SER A 78 17.26 19.35 -8.85
CA SER A 78 17.81 18.24 -8.08
C SER A 78 18.08 17.00 -8.95
N ALA A 79 18.89 16.06 -8.45
CA ALA A 79 19.13 14.80 -9.14
C ALA A 79 17.83 14.05 -9.43
N ALA A 80 16.90 14.01 -8.46
CA ALA A 80 15.58 13.43 -8.62
C ALA A 80 14.76 14.15 -9.70
N GLY A 81 14.71 15.48 -9.69
CA GLY A 81 13.96 16.26 -10.69
C GLY A 81 14.49 16.09 -12.11
N ARG A 82 15.82 16.04 -12.29
CA ARG A 82 16.45 15.71 -13.57
C ARG A 82 16.10 14.31 -14.07
N ARG A 83 15.95 13.33 -13.17
CA ARG A 83 15.49 11.97 -13.55
C ARG A 83 14.03 11.95 -13.97
N VAL A 84 13.16 12.73 -13.32
CA VAL A 84 11.75 12.87 -13.76
C VAL A 84 11.69 13.50 -15.15
N ALA A 85 12.49 14.54 -15.41
CA ALA A 85 12.55 15.16 -16.73
C ALA A 85 12.99 14.16 -17.81
N ALA A 86 14.08 13.43 -17.53
CA ALA A 86 14.58 12.39 -18.44
C ALA A 86 13.61 11.22 -18.60
N TYR A 87 12.79 10.89 -17.60
CA TYR A 87 11.71 9.91 -17.74
C TYR A 87 10.65 10.38 -18.73
N ILE A 88 10.17 11.63 -18.61
CA ILE A 88 9.16 12.18 -19.52
C ILE A 88 9.70 12.24 -20.95
N GLU A 89 10.95 12.68 -21.12
CA GLU A 89 11.62 12.72 -22.43
C GLU A 89 11.74 11.31 -23.03
N SER A 90 12.23 10.35 -22.25
CA SER A 90 12.33 8.95 -22.66
C SER A 90 10.97 8.36 -23.01
N PHE A 91 9.94 8.60 -22.20
CA PHE A 91 8.60 8.11 -22.46
C PHE A 91 8.05 8.68 -23.77
N ASN A 92 8.17 10.00 -23.96
CA ASN A 92 7.69 10.74 -25.12
C ASN A 92 8.46 10.49 -26.42
N SER A 93 9.64 9.85 -26.33
CA SER A 93 10.43 9.48 -27.50
C SER A 93 9.74 8.48 -28.43
N GLY A 94 8.79 7.69 -27.91
CA GLY A 94 8.20 6.57 -28.64
C GLY A 94 9.19 5.45 -28.97
N ASN A 95 10.44 5.51 -28.49
CA ASN A 95 11.54 4.65 -28.91
C ASN A 95 11.95 3.68 -27.81
N GLU A 96 11.79 2.38 -28.06
CA GLU A 96 12.10 1.33 -27.08
C GLU A 96 13.57 1.27 -26.68
N THR A 97 14.50 1.62 -27.59
CA THR A 97 15.93 1.67 -27.26
C THR A 97 16.21 2.79 -26.26
N THR A 98 15.66 3.98 -26.49
CA THR A 98 15.78 5.11 -25.56
C THR A 98 15.18 4.77 -24.19
N VAL A 99 14.01 4.11 -24.17
CA VAL A 99 13.36 3.66 -22.94
C VAL A 99 14.18 2.60 -22.21
N ARG A 100 14.72 1.63 -22.93
CA ARG A 100 15.59 0.59 -22.36
C ARG A 100 16.81 1.22 -21.68
N GLU A 101 17.51 2.11 -22.38
CA GLU A 101 18.70 2.79 -21.86
C GLU A 101 18.36 3.64 -20.63
N PHE A 102 17.25 4.38 -20.68
CA PHE A 102 16.76 5.14 -19.54
C PHE A 102 16.51 4.22 -18.34
N GLN A 103 15.77 3.12 -18.53
CA GLN A 103 15.43 2.18 -17.46
C GLN A 103 16.68 1.59 -16.82
N ASN A 104 17.61 1.07 -17.62
CA ASN A 104 18.84 0.44 -17.14
C ASN A 104 19.76 1.41 -16.39
N LYS A 105 19.78 2.69 -16.80
CA LYS A 105 20.59 3.73 -16.16
C LYS A 105 19.97 4.29 -14.89
N ASN A 106 18.65 4.46 -14.86
CA ASN A 106 17.97 5.30 -13.86
C ASN A 106 17.22 4.52 -12.78
N PHE A 107 16.88 3.25 -12.99
CA PHE A 107 16.18 2.43 -11.98
C PHE A 107 17.16 1.61 -11.16
N VAL A 108 16.75 1.28 -9.93
CA VAL A 108 17.48 0.31 -9.10
C VAL A 108 17.35 -1.10 -9.66
N SER A 109 18.41 -1.90 -9.53
CA SER A 109 18.47 -3.27 -10.08
C SER A 109 17.33 -4.15 -9.55
N ALA A 110 16.99 -4.03 -8.27
CA ALA A 110 15.91 -4.77 -7.64
C ALA A 110 14.53 -4.54 -8.29
N ILE A 111 14.30 -3.38 -8.93
CA ILE A 111 13.06 -3.10 -9.66
C ILE A 111 13.13 -3.67 -11.07
N LEU A 112 14.28 -3.55 -11.74
CA LEU A 112 14.50 -4.11 -13.07
C LEU A 112 14.41 -5.64 -13.10
N GLN A 113 14.74 -6.32 -11.99
CA GLN A 113 14.67 -7.78 -11.88
C GLN A 113 13.26 -8.33 -11.65
N ARG A 114 12.28 -7.49 -11.26
CA ARG A 114 10.89 -7.93 -11.03
C ARG A 114 10.17 -8.34 -12.31
N ARG A 115 10.62 -7.84 -13.46
CA ARG A 115 10.06 -8.13 -14.79
C ARG A 115 11.19 -8.18 -15.80
N SER A 116 11.12 -9.13 -16.72
CA SER A 116 12.07 -9.21 -17.83
C SER A 116 12.05 -7.91 -18.65
N GLU A 117 13.13 -7.67 -19.38
CA GLU A 117 13.19 -6.49 -20.26
C GLU A 117 12.08 -6.49 -21.30
N ALA A 118 11.78 -7.64 -21.89
CA ALA A 118 10.70 -7.80 -22.86
C ALA A 118 9.34 -7.39 -22.27
N GLU A 119 9.02 -7.83 -21.04
CA GLU A 119 7.78 -7.45 -20.36
C GLU A 119 7.72 -5.96 -20.03
N ARG A 120 8.84 -5.37 -19.60
CA ARG A 120 8.93 -3.92 -19.34
C ARG A 120 8.70 -3.09 -20.60
N LEU A 121 9.29 -3.49 -21.73
CA LEU A 121 9.10 -2.82 -23.01
C LEU A 121 7.69 -3.04 -23.57
N GLN A 122 7.11 -4.22 -23.39
CA GLN A 122 5.71 -4.48 -23.74
C GLN A 122 4.76 -3.57 -22.93
N MET A 123 4.97 -3.46 -21.63
CA MET A 123 4.20 -2.55 -20.78
C MET A 123 4.35 -1.10 -21.22
N TYR A 124 5.57 -0.66 -21.55
CA TYR A 124 5.80 0.66 -22.12
C TYR A 124 4.99 0.87 -23.41
N ARG A 125 5.04 -0.07 -24.37
CA ARG A 125 4.27 0.01 -25.61
C ARG A 125 2.77 0.19 -25.36
N GLN A 126 2.20 -0.57 -24.43
CA GLN A 126 0.78 -0.48 -24.10
C GLN A 126 0.44 0.88 -23.50
N ILE A 127 1.21 1.34 -22.51
CA ILE A 127 0.96 2.61 -21.84
C ILE A 127 1.15 3.79 -22.81
N HIS A 128 2.25 3.82 -23.55
CA HIS A 128 2.51 4.87 -24.54
C HIS A 128 1.51 4.83 -25.71
N GLY A 129 1.09 3.65 -26.15
CA GLY A 129 0.04 3.51 -27.17
C GLY A 129 -1.31 4.07 -26.73
N ASN A 130 -1.66 3.93 -25.45
CA ASN A 130 -2.92 4.44 -24.90
C ASN A 130 -2.89 5.94 -24.57
N LEU A 131 -1.78 6.41 -23.99
CA LEU A 131 -1.65 7.77 -23.48
C LEU A 131 -1.05 8.75 -24.50
N GLY A 132 -0.25 8.25 -25.44
CA GLY A 132 0.58 9.08 -26.32
C GLY A 132 1.62 9.87 -25.52
N ARG A 133 1.81 11.15 -25.85
CA ARG A 133 2.79 12.01 -25.19
C ARG A 133 2.28 12.57 -23.86
N LEU A 134 3.16 12.67 -22.87
CA LEU A 134 2.91 13.32 -21.58
C LEU A 134 3.47 14.74 -21.59
N THR A 135 2.63 15.70 -21.23
CA THR A 135 3.03 17.10 -21.04
C THR A 135 2.98 17.43 -19.55
N LEU A 136 4.10 17.83 -18.97
CA LEU A 136 4.12 18.30 -17.58
C LEU A 136 3.21 19.52 -17.44
N ARG A 137 2.25 19.43 -16.52
CA ARG A 137 1.40 20.54 -16.13
C ARG A 137 1.96 21.21 -14.88
N ARG A 138 2.29 20.40 -13.87
CA ARG A 138 2.66 20.92 -12.54
C ARG A 138 3.43 19.90 -11.72
N VAL A 139 4.27 20.38 -10.81
CA VAL A 139 4.82 19.60 -9.71
C VAL A 139 3.94 19.76 -8.48
N LEU A 140 3.35 18.65 -8.01
CA LEU A 140 2.46 18.61 -6.85
C LEU A 140 3.26 18.55 -5.54
N GLN A 141 4.37 17.80 -5.55
CA GLN A 141 5.27 17.68 -4.42
C GLN A 141 6.68 17.39 -4.92
N ALA A 142 7.68 18.03 -4.33
CA ALA A 142 9.09 17.72 -4.55
C ALA A 142 9.80 17.50 -3.22
N ARG A 143 10.28 16.28 -3.01
CA ARG A 143 11.19 15.87 -1.93
C ARG A 143 12.35 15.11 -2.54
N GLN A 144 13.42 14.91 -1.79
CA GLN A 144 14.61 14.21 -2.29
C GLN A 144 14.35 12.72 -2.57
N ASP A 145 13.44 12.10 -1.81
CA ASP A 145 13.03 10.70 -1.89
C ASP A 145 11.75 10.48 -2.71
N ALA A 146 11.01 11.53 -3.04
CA ALA A 146 9.78 11.42 -3.81
C ALA A 146 9.43 12.70 -4.58
N ILE A 147 8.94 12.55 -5.82
CA ILE A 147 8.41 13.65 -6.62
C ILE A 147 7.04 13.23 -7.18
N SER A 148 6.04 14.08 -7.01
CA SER A 148 4.70 13.90 -7.56
C SER A 148 4.43 14.99 -8.59
N ILE A 149 4.00 14.60 -9.77
CA ILE A 149 3.67 15.55 -10.85
C ILE A 149 2.28 15.29 -11.41
N LEU A 150 1.70 16.34 -11.95
CA LEU A 150 0.51 16.29 -12.79
C LEU A 150 0.94 16.45 -14.25
N VAL A 151 0.49 15.53 -15.10
CA VAL A 151 0.74 15.56 -16.54
C VAL A 151 -0.58 15.45 -17.30
N THR A 152 -0.61 16.00 -18.52
CA THR A 152 -1.70 15.75 -19.47
C THR A 152 -1.17 14.85 -20.57
N ALA A 153 -1.86 13.74 -20.81
CA ALA A 153 -1.60 12.81 -21.90
C ALA A 153 -2.17 13.33 -23.24
N ALA A 154 -1.67 12.84 -24.37
CA ALA A 154 -2.11 13.28 -25.70
C ALA A 154 -3.54 12.86 -26.01
N ASN A 155 -4.04 11.83 -25.34
CA ASN A 155 -5.45 11.41 -25.37
C ASN A 155 -6.38 12.34 -24.56
N GLY A 156 -5.84 13.37 -23.88
CA GLY A 156 -6.59 14.34 -23.09
C GLY A 156 -6.74 14.00 -21.60
N GLU A 157 -6.25 12.82 -21.16
CA GLU A 157 -6.34 12.43 -19.75
C GLU A 157 -5.38 13.25 -18.87
N SER A 158 -5.88 13.72 -17.72
CA SER A 158 -5.04 14.23 -16.63
C SER A 158 -4.57 13.06 -15.76
N LEU A 159 -3.27 12.96 -15.55
CA LEU A 159 -2.64 11.88 -14.81
C LEU A 159 -1.74 12.43 -13.71
N ARG A 160 -1.79 11.78 -12.55
CA ARG A 160 -0.84 11.95 -11.46
C ARG A 160 0.26 10.90 -11.61
N CYS A 161 1.51 11.35 -11.66
CA CYS A 161 2.66 10.47 -11.66
C CYS A 161 3.47 10.65 -10.37
N ASP A 162 3.60 9.58 -9.58
CA ASP A 162 4.37 9.56 -8.34
C ASP A 162 5.67 8.79 -8.55
N PHE A 163 6.80 9.45 -8.30
CA PHE A 163 8.14 8.88 -8.40
C PHE A 163 8.72 8.70 -7.00
N ALA A 164 9.29 7.52 -6.74
CA ALA A 164 10.06 7.25 -5.53
C ALA A 164 11.55 7.06 -5.89
N PHE A 165 12.43 7.53 -5.02
CA PHE A 165 13.88 7.51 -5.23
C PHE A 165 14.62 6.90 -4.03
N GLU A 166 15.85 6.44 -4.26
CA GLU A 166 16.78 6.16 -3.17
C GLU A 166 17.03 7.44 -2.35
N THR A 167 17.08 7.31 -1.03
CA THR A 167 17.36 8.43 -0.12
C THR A 167 18.81 8.89 -0.17
N ALA A 168 19.73 8.01 -0.56
CA ALA A 168 21.13 8.33 -0.78
C ALA A 168 21.44 8.50 -2.28
N ALA A 169 22.54 9.19 -2.59
CA ALA A 169 23.08 9.19 -3.94
C ALA A 169 23.31 7.74 -4.42
N PRO A 170 22.98 7.40 -5.67
CA PRO A 170 22.72 8.30 -6.79
C PRO A 170 21.23 8.65 -7.03
N HIS A 171 20.34 8.44 -6.04
CA HIS A 171 18.91 8.73 -6.14
C HIS A 171 18.25 8.04 -7.34
N LYS A 172 18.49 6.73 -7.54
CA LYS A 172 17.81 5.98 -8.61
C LYS A 172 16.33 5.82 -8.28
N ILE A 173 15.54 5.62 -9.32
CA ILE A 173 14.10 5.39 -9.23
C ILE A 173 13.86 4.01 -8.61
N THR A 174 13.10 3.99 -7.52
CA THR A 174 12.65 2.78 -6.81
C THR A 174 11.19 2.44 -7.13
N GLY A 175 10.44 3.36 -7.74
CA GLY A 175 9.09 3.11 -8.21
C GLY A 175 8.51 4.29 -8.98
N ILE A 176 7.56 3.99 -9.87
CA ILE A 176 6.70 4.97 -10.52
C ILE A 176 5.27 4.45 -10.43
N SER A 177 4.35 5.31 -9.97
CA SER A 177 2.90 5.12 -10.12
C SER A 177 2.37 6.11 -11.15
N ILE A 178 1.41 5.68 -11.96
CA ILE A 178 0.65 6.53 -12.87
C ILE A 178 -0.81 6.25 -12.57
N ASP A 179 -1.50 7.26 -12.05
CA ASP A 179 -2.90 7.18 -11.65
C ASP A 179 -3.69 8.31 -12.34
N GLN A 180 -5.00 8.14 -12.49
CA GLN A 180 -5.85 9.22 -12.97
C GLN A 180 -5.82 10.37 -11.96
N ALA A 181 -5.66 11.61 -12.44
CA ALA A 181 -5.65 12.77 -11.56
C ALA A 181 -7.01 12.95 -10.88
N GLU A 182 -7.00 13.22 -9.57
CA GLU A 182 -8.22 13.51 -8.82
C GLU A 182 -8.51 15.02 -8.80
N ALA A 183 -9.75 15.42 -8.49
CA ALA A 183 -10.13 16.85 -8.38
C ALA A 183 -9.24 17.66 -7.42
N GLY A 184 -8.69 17.02 -6.39
CA GLY A 184 -7.72 17.64 -5.48
C GLY A 184 -6.36 17.92 -6.11
N ASP A 185 -5.93 17.10 -7.08
CA ASP A 185 -4.66 17.24 -7.79
C ASP A 185 -4.69 18.38 -8.83
N GLU A 186 -5.87 18.85 -9.24
CA GLU A 186 -6.06 19.97 -10.17
C GLU A 186 -6.19 21.32 -9.44
N SER A 187 -6.56 21.32 -8.16
CA SER A 187 -6.71 22.55 -7.37
C SER A 187 -5.36 23.21 -7.08
N VAL A 188 -5.27 24.54 -7.24
CA VAL A 188 -4.14 25.37 -6.78
C VAL A 188 -4.37 25.62 -5.30
N SER A 189 -3.81 24.77 -4.45
CA SER A 189 -3.77 25.05 -3.01
C SER A 189 -2.45 24.54 -2.49
N ASP A 190 -1.72 25.42 -1.81
CA ASP A 190 -0.81 25.05 -0.73
C ASP A 190 -1.38 23.83 -0.02
N SER A 191 -0.57 22.79 0.17
CA SER A 191 -0.97 21.72 1.08
C SER A 191 -1.41 22.41 2.37
N PRO A 192 -2.68 22.32 2.79
CA PRO A 192 -3.02 22.81 4.12
C PRO A 192 -2.08 22.08 5.08
N ALA A 193 -1.51 22.83 6.03
CA ALA A 193 -0.71 22.25 7.10
C ALA A 193 -1.40 20.96 7.57
N PRO A 194 -0.65 19.88 7.87
CA PRO A 194 -1.25 18.60 8.22
C PRO A 194 -2.36 18.83 9.23
N LYS A 195 -3.60 18.53 8.81
CA LYS A 195 -4.80 18.78 9.61
C LYS A 195 -4.53 18.30 11.03
N SER A 196 -4.84 19.15 12.01
CA SER A 196 -4.80 18.76 13.40
C SER A 196 -5.64 17.49 13.59
N GLU A 197 -5.34 16.72 14.63
CA GLU A 197 -6.09 15.49 14.92
C GLU A 197 -7.59 15.77 15.06
N LEU A 198 -7.95 16.91 15.66
CA LEU A 198 -9.32 17.35 15.79
C LEU A 198 -9.97 17.63 14.43
N GLU A 199 -9.29 18.34 13.52
CA GLU A 199 -9.80 18.60 12.17
C GLU A 199 -9.95 17.31 11.35
N LEU A 200 -9.04 16.34 11.53
CA LEU A 200 -9.14 15.03 10.90
C LEU A 200 -10.36 14.26 11.41
N VAL A 201 -10.54 14.20 12.74
CA VAL A 201 -11.67 13.52 13.36
C VAL A 201 -13.00 14.16 12.93
N ASN A 202 -13.08 15.49 12.92
CA ASN A 202 -14.27 16.21 12.48
C ASN A 202 -14.59 15.95 11.01
N ALA A 203 -13.58 15.97 10.13
CA ALA A 203 -13.76 15.68 8.71
C ALA A 203 -14.24 14.24 8.47
N VAL A 204 -13.66 13.26 9.19
CA VAL A 204 -14.09 11.86 9.11
C VAL A 204 -15.51 11.69 9.64
N SER A 205 -15.86 12.29 10.78
CA SER A 205 -17.21 12.20 11.33
C SER A 205 -18.24 12.79 10.38
N ALA A 206 -18.00 14.01 9.87
CA ALA A 206 -18.93 14.69 8.96
C ALA A 206 -19.19 13.86 7.69
N HIS A 207 -18.12 13.34 7.08
CA HIS A 207 -18.25 12.50 5.90
C HIS A 207 -19.00 11.18 6.17
N LEU A 208 -18.75 10.54 7.31
CA LEU A 208 -19.49 9.33 7.69
C LEU A 208 -20.96 9.64 7.98
N ASP A 209 -21.25 10.77 8.62
CA ASP A 209 -22.61 11.22 8.88
C ASP A 209 -23.37 11.47 7.56
N GLU A 210 -22.74 12.06 6.54
CA GLU A 210 -23.30 12.21 5.18
C GLU A 210 -23.60 10.85 4.53
N LEU A 211 -22.66 9.91 4.55
CA LEU A 211 -22.84 8.56 3.97
C LEU A 211 -23.95 7.78 4.69
N VAL A 212 -24.09 7.96 6.00
CA VAL A 212 -25.15 7.31 6.79
C VAL A 212 -26.51 7.92 6.46
N GLN A 213 -26.59 9.25 6.31
CA GLN A 213 -27.82 9.92 5.88
C GLN A 213 -28.25 9.51 4.48
N ALA A 214 -27.30 9.23 3.59
CA ALA A 214 -27.55 8.73 2.24
C ALA A 214 -27.87 7.21 2.18
N ASP A 215 -27.90 6.51 3.32
CA ASP A 215 -27.99 5.04 3.41
C ASP A 215 -26.88 4.30 2.61
N GLU A 216 -25.75 4.96 2.41
CA GLU A 216 -24.58 4.40 1.73
C GLU A 216 -23.63 3.70 2.70
N PHE A 217 -23.73 3.95 4.00
CA PHE A 217 -22.87 3.36 5.01
C PHE A 217 -23.60 2.86 6.27
N SER A 218 -23.26 1.64 6.69
CA SER A 218 -23.58 1.08 7.99
C SER A 218 -22.42 0.22 8.48
N GLY A 219 -21.93 0.45 9.68
CA GLY A 219 -20.77 -0.29 10.19
C GLY A 219 -20.11 0.36 11.41
N VAL A 220 -18.88 -0.05 11.69
CA VAL A 220 -18.05 0.49 12.76
C VAL A 220 -16.76 1.02 12.18
N VAL A 221 -16.36 2.22 12.58
CA VAL A 221 -15.11 2.85 12.15
C VAL A 221 -14.22 3.10 13.35
N LEU A 222 -12.94 2.76 13.21
CA LEU A 222 -11.87 3.04 14.17
C LEU A 222 -10.73 3.76 13.44
N LEU A 223 -10.35 4.94 13.94
CA LEU A 223 -9.14 5.64 13.55
C LEU A 223 -8.19 5.65 14.74
N ALA A 224 -6.94 5.26 14.51
CA ALA A 224 -5.90 5.24 15.52
C ALA A 224 -4.63 5.92 15.02
N LYS A 225 -3.97 6.65 15.92
CA LYS A 225 -2.67 7.29 15.68
C LYS A 225 -1.69 6.80 16.73
N ASN A 226 -0.52 6.32 16.29
CA ASN A 226 0.51 5.76 17.17
C ASN A 226 -0.04 4.68 18.12
N GLY A 227 -0.92 3.81 17.61
CA GLY A 227 -1.54 2.73 18.38
C GLY A 227 -2.64 3.17 19.35
N LYS A 228 -2.97 4.46 19.43
CA LYS A 228 -4.04 4.99 20.28
C LYS A 228 -5.27 5.32 19.43
N PRO A 229 -6.46 4.81 19.77
CA PRO A 229 -7.72 5.25 19.16
C PRO A 229 -7.91 6.77 19.34
N VAL A 230 -8.20 7.48 18.26
CA VAL A 230 -8.53 8.92 18.24
C VAL A 230 -9.97 9.15 17.79
N PHE A 231 -10.60 8.16 17.16
CA PHE A 231 -12.02 8.14 16.82
C PHE A 231 -12.50 6.70 16.75
N GLN A 232 -13.65 6.41 17.36
CA GLN A 232 -14.29 5.11 17.30
C GLN A 232 -15.80 5.28 17.39
N ARG A 233 -16.54 4.87 16.36
CA ARG A 233 -18.00 5.03 16.33
C ARG A 233 -18.68 3.93 15.53
N ALA A 234 -19.90 3.60 15.95
CA ALA A 234 -20.78 2.68 15.26
C ALA A 234 -21.93 3.45 14.60
N TYR A 235 -22.33 3.00 13.42
CA TYR A 235 -23.30 3.65 12.54
C TYR A 235 -24.28 2.64 11.97
N GLY A 236 -25.55 3.03 11.83
CA GLY A 236 -26.57 2.24 11.16
C GLY A 236 -26.85 0.88 11.82
N PHE A 237 -27.50 0.00 11.06
CA PHE A 237 -27.90 -1.34 11.49
C PHE A 237 -26.82 -2.40 11.19
N ALA A 238 -26.50 -3.22 12.19
CA ALA A 238 -25.81 -4.50 12.00
C ALA A 238 -26.70 -5.50 11.24
N SER A 239 -28.02 -5.41 11.45
CA SER A 239 -29.01 -6.12 10.66
C SER A 239 -30.28 -5.30 10.53
N GLN A 240 -30.63 -4.91 9.30
CA GLN A 240 -31.88 -4.21 9.03
C GLN A 240 -33.11 -5.10 9.30
N ALA A 241 -33.04 -6.38 8.90
CA ALA A 241 -34.15 -7.33 9.08
C ALA A 241 -34.53 -7.56 10.54
N TYR A 242 -33.53 -7.54 11.43
CA TYR A 242 -33.73 -7.68 12.88
C TYR A 242 -33.68 -6.34 13.62
N GLN A 243 -33.69 -5.21 12.90
CA GLN A 243 -33.60 -3.85 13.44
C GLN A 243 -32.52 -3.69 14.51
N THR A 244 -31.38 -4.36 14.33
CA THR A 244 -30.29 -4.40 15.30
C THR A 244 -29.23 -3.37 14.92
N PHE A 245 -28.97 -2.39 15.79
CA PHE A 245 -27.95 -1.37 15.58
C PHE A 245 -26.53 -1.92 15.70
N ASN A 246 -25.60 -1.33 14.95
CA ASN A 246 -24.18 -1.56 15.17
C ASN A 246 -23.76 -1.04 16.55
N ARG A 247 -22.83 -1.75 17.17
CA ARG A 247 -22.08 -1.34 18.34
C ARG A 247 -20.60 -1.42 18.01
N VAL A 248 -19.76 -0.73 18.78
CA VAL A 248 -18.30 -0.75 18.56
C VAL A 248 -17.69 -2.15 18.65
N ASP A 249 -18.40 -3.09 19.27
CA ASP A 249 -18.04 -4.50 19.41
C ASP A 249 -18.80 -5.45 18.46
N THR A 250 -19.56 -4.92 17.47
CA THR A 250 -20.22 -5.74 16.46
C THR A 250 -19.19 -6.59 15.72
N LYS A 251 -19.49 -7.89 15.59
CA LYS A 251 -18.67 -8.84 14.84
C LYS A 251 -19.08 -8.82 13.37
N PHE A 252 -18.10 -8.67 12.49
CA PHE A 252 -18.30 -8.66 11.04
C PHE A 252 -17.65 -9.90 10.40
N ASN A 253 -18.22 -10.35 9.28
CA ASN A 253 -17.51 -11.29 8.42
C ASN A 253 -16.39 -10.55 7.68
N LEU A 254 -15.15 -10.95 7.93
CA LEU A 254 -13.96 -10.25 7.44
C LEU A 254 -13.64 -10.54 5.97
N GLY A 255 -14.29 -11.53 5.35
CA GLY A 255 -14.03 -11.89 3.96
C GLY A 255 -12.55 -12.10 3.67
N SER A 256 -11.99 -11.43 2.66
CA SER A 256 -10.58 -11.56 2.28
C SER A 256 -9.59 -10.99 3.30
N ILE A 257 -10.02 -10.19 4.29
CA ILE A 257 -9.14 -9.75 5.39
C ILE A 257 -8.65 -10.97 6.20
N ASN A 258 -9.42 -12.07 6.23
CA ASN A 258 -9.03 -13.32 6.88
C ASN A 258 -7.68 -13.87 6.39
N LYS A 259 -7.30 -13.59 5.14
CA LYS A 259 -6.04 -14.08 4.56
C LYS A 259 -4.81 -13.60 5.34
N ILE A 260 -4.87 -12.43 5.98
CA ILE A 260 -3.74 -11.93 6.79
C ILE A 260 -3.45 -12.88 7.96
N PHE A 261 -4.48 -13.41 8.61
CA PHE A 261 -4.30 -14.39 9.69
C PHE A 261 -3.70 -15.70 9.17
N THR A 262 -4.14 -16.16 8.00
CA THR A 262 -3.53 -17.33 7.34
C THR A 262 -2.06 -17.08 7.01
N LYS A 263 -1.71 -15.89 6.50
CA LYS A 263 -0.31 -15.52 6.25
C LYS A 263 0.52 -15.55 7.53
N ILE A 264 0.00 -14.99 8.63
CA ILE A 264 0.67 -15.00 9.94
C ILE A 264 0.91 -16.45 10.41
N ALA A 265 -0.08 -17.33 10.29
CA ALA A 265 0.07 -18.74 10.64
C ALA A 265 1.17 -19.42 9.81
N ILE A 266 1.23 -19.16 8.50
CA ILE A 266 2.29 -19.67 7.62
C ILE A 266 3.66 -19.13 8.06
N CYS A 267 3.78 -17.83 8.37
CA CYS A 267 5.02 -17.26 8.86
C CYS A 267 5.47 -17.89 10.18
N GLN A 268 4.55 -18.17 11.11
CA GLN A 268 4.86 -18.85 12.37
C GLN A 268 5.33 -20.29 12.14
N LEU A 269 4.78 -21.00 11.16
CA LEU A 269 5.24 -22.33 10.78
C LEU A 269 6.65 -22.28 10.15
N ALA A 270 6.92 -21.27 9.32
CA ALA A 270 8.24 -21.04 8.74
C ALA A 270 9.29 -20.72 9.82
N GLU A 271 8.95 -19.86 10.79
CA GLU A 271 9.81 -19.54 11.94
C GLU A 271 10.14 -20.78 12.77
N GLN A 272 9.20 -21.71 12.89
CA GLN A 272 9.39 -23.01 13.56
C GLN A 272 10.17 -24.04 12.71
N GLY A 273 10.57 -23.68 11.49
CA GLY A 273 11.23 -24.60 10.56
C GLY A 273 10.35 -25.74 10.04
N LYS A 274 9.02 -25.64 10.21
CA LYS A 274 8.06 -26.68 9.76
C LYS A 274 7.79 -26.63 8.26
N LEU A 275 8.04 -25.49 7.63
CA LEU A 275 7.98 -25.28 6.18
C LEU A 275 8.99 -24.20 5.79
N SER A 276 9.35 -24.14 4.51
CA SER A 276 10.06 -23.01 3.90
C SER A 276 9.14 -22.25 2.95
N PHE A 277 9.32 -20.94 2.79
CA PHE A 277 8.57 -20.17 1.80
C PHE A 277 8.88 -20.62 0.35
N ASP A 278 10.07 -21.17 0.13
CA ASP A 278 10.50 -21.69 -1.16
C ASP A 278 10.02 -23.13 -1.40
N ASP A 279 9.36 -23.76 -0.42
CA ASP A 279 8.84 -25.11 -0.61
C ASP A 279 7.79 -25.11 -1.73
N PRO A 280 7.88 -26.04 -2.69
CA PRO A 280 6.80 -26.28 -3.64
C PRO A 280 5.58 -26.86 -2.89
N ILE A 281 4.37 -26.51 -3.31
CA ILE A 281 3.15 -26.94 -2.60
C ILE A 281 3.01 -28.46 -2.57
N GLY A 282 3.54 -29.19 -3.57
CA GLY A 282 3.53 -30.64 -3.64
C GLY A 282 4.30 -31.32 -2.51
N LYS A 283 5.28 -30.64 -1.91
CA LYS A 283 5.98 -31.14 -0.71
C LYS A 283 5.03 -31.31 0.49
N HIS A 284 4.02 -30.45 0.59
CA HIS A 284 3.06 -30.42 1.70
C HIS A 284 1.69 -31.01 1.32
N LEU A 285 1.41 -31.12 0.02
CA LEU A 285 0.19 -31.66 -0.56
C LEU A 285 0.54 -32.72 -1.62
N PRO A 286 0.96 -33.93 -1.20
CA PRO A 286 1.45 -34.95 -2.13
C PRO A 286 0.39 -35.41 -3.13
N ASP A 287 -0.88 -35.36 -2.75
CA ASP A 287 -2.01 -35.76 -3.59
C ASP A 287 -2.62 -34.58 -4.39
N TYR A 288 -1.89 -33.47 -4.55
CA TYR A 288 -2.41 -32.32 -5.27
C TYR A 288 -2.63 -32.66 -6.76
N PRO A 289 -3.84 -32.49 -7.33
CA PRO A 289 -4.19 -33.08 -8.61
C PRO A 289 -3.46 -32.46 -9.81
N ASN A 290 -3.01 -31.21 -9.71
CA ASN A 290 -2.24 -30.55 -10.77
C ASN A 290 -0.75 -30.65 -10.47
N GLN A 291 -0.08 -31.62 -11.09
CA GLN A 291 1.35 -31.89 -10.89
C GLN A 291 2.25 -30.71 -11.26
N GLN A 292 1.93 -29.97 -12.33
CA GLN A 292 2.74 -28.79 -12.70
C GLN A 292 2.69 -27.71 -11.63
N ALA A 293 1.50 -27.46 -11.07
CA ALA A 293 1.36 -26.54 -9.95
C ALA A 293 2.00 -27.09 -8.67
N ALA A 294 1.88 -28.40 -8.42
CA ALA A 294 2.52 -29.07 -7.29
C ALA A 294 4.03 -28.84 -7.23
N GLU A 295 4.69 -28.84 -8.40
CA GLU A 295 6.14 -28.68 -8.52
C GLU A 295 6.60 -27.21 -8.61
N LYS A 296 5.82 -26.33 -9.25
CA LYS A 296 6.24 -24.96 -9.59
C LYS A 296 5.68 -23.88 -8.67
N VAL A 297 4.52 -24.10 -8.05
CA VAL A 297 3.92 -23.12 -7.14
C VAL A 297 4.58 -23.30 -5.78
N THR A 298 5.21 -22.24 -5.28
CA THR A 298 5.79 -22.22 -3.94
C THR A 298 4.83 -21.63 -2.93
N ILE A 299 5.10 -21.84 -1.64
CA ILE A 299 4.37 -21.17 -0.55
C ILE A 299 4.45 -19.64 -0.72
N LEU A 300 5.60 -19.10 -1.15
CA LEU A 300 5.77 -17.68 -1.42
C LEU A 300 4.84 -17.17 -2.54
N HIS A 301 4.64 -17.95 -3.60
CA HIS A 301 3.68 -17.61 -4.65
C HIS A 301 2.24 -17.49 -4.11
N LEU A 302 1.84 -18.39 -3.21
CA LEU A 302 0.51 -18.32 -2.57
C LEU A 302 0.38 -17.09 -1.67
N LEU A 303 1.41 -16.78 -0.87
CA LEU A 303 1.41 -15.59 -0.01
C LEU A 303 1.33 -14.30 -0.83
N ASN A 304 1.93 -14.27 -2.03
CA ASN A 304 1.97 -13.10 -2.90
C ASN A 304 0.87 -13.05 -3.96
N MET A 305 -0.01 -14.05 -4.01
CA MET A 305 -1.05 -14.16 -5.05
C MET A 305 -0.45 -14.15 -6.47
N SER A 306 0.67 -14.84 -6.66
CA SER A 306 1.44 -14.86 -7.91
C SER A 306 1.64 -16.28 -8.45
N SER A 307 0.73 -17.20 -8.15
CA SER A 307 0.81 -18.60 -8.57
C SER A 307 0.44 -18.84 -10.04
N GLY A 308 -0.07 -17.81 -10.74
CA GLY A 308 -0.67 -17.94 -12.06
C GLY A 308 -2.19 -18.02 -11.98
#